data_AF-A0AAU3PQ60-F1
#
_entry.id   AF-A0AAU3PQ60-F1
#
_cell.length_a   1.000
_cell.length_b   1.000
_cell.length_c   1.000
_cell.angle_alpha   90.00
_cell.angle_beta   90.00
_cell.angle_gamma   90.00
#
_symmetry.space_group_name_H-M   'P 1'
#
loop_
_entity.id
_entity.type
_entity.pdbx_description
1 polymer ?
#
loop_
_entity_poly.entity_id
_entity_poly.type
_entity_poly.pdbx_seq_one_letter_code
_entity_poly.pdbx_strand_id
1 'polypeptide(L)'
;MDRNPGAWITATVVALFAAIAVAGCGASDDDSPAPPTSGTATPSTPTENAGQNQGRPFTADPTIVGAHSIPFTSWTRISDDRIAVDFQTGAPECYGVDAEVTETSKTVVVELRSGKRADAVGKMCTMVAVFGTLEVPLKTSLGDRLVLSAA
;
A
#
# COMPACT_ATOMS: atom_id res chain seq x y z
N MET A 1 51.93 23.70 -24.00
CA MET A 1 51.60 22.27 -24.13
C MET A 1 50.12 22.11 -23.79
N ASP A 2 49.18 21.65 -24.60
CA ASP A 2 49.09 21.35 -26.02
C ASP A 2 47.60 21.46 -26.38
N ARG A 3 47.35 21.75 -27.65
CA ARG A 3 46.04 21.96 -28.26
C ARG A 3 45.58 20.62 -28.86
N ASN A 4 44.25 20.36 -28.81
CA ASN A 4 43.50 19.55 -29.79
C ASN A 4 43.61 18.00 -29.63
N PRO A 5 42.82 17.19 -30.38
CA PRO A 5 41.35 17.07 -30.46
C PRO A 5 40.86 15.61 -30.34
N GLY A 6 39.66 15.40 -29.79
CA GLY A 6 38.94 14.12 -29.95
C GLY A 6 38.22 14.09 -31.29
N ALA A 7 38.93 13.75 -32.35
CA ALA A 7 38.38 13.59 -33.68
C ALA A 7 37.99 12.12 -33.94
N TRP A 8 36.75 11.93 -34.40
CA TRP A 8 36.22 10.93 -35.35
C TRP A 8 36.99 9.64 -35.67
N ILE A 9 36.35 8.47 -35.50
CA ILE A 9 36.51 7.33 -36.43
C ILE A 9 35.15 6.63 -36.60
N THR A 10 34.56 6.80 -37.78
CA THR A 10 33.53 5.94 -38.37
C THR A 10 34.19 4.71 -39.02
N ALA A 11 33.65 3.51 -38.84
CA ALA A 11 33.81 2.42 -39.80
C ALA A 11 32.77 1.30 -39.59
N THR A 12 31.80 1.27 -40.49
CA THR A 12 30.89 0.16 -40.83
C THR A 12 31.65 -1.10 -41.25
N VAL A 13 31.22 -2.27 -40.77
CA VAL A 13 31.46 -3.56 -41.43
C VAL A 13 30.13 -4.30 -41.58
N VAL A 14 29.85 -4.68 -42.82
CA VAL A 14 28.66 -5.37 -43.32
C VAL A 14 28.97 -6.85 -43.54
N ALA A 15 27.91 -7.67 -43.43
CA ALA A 15 27.76 -9.09 -43.83
C ALA A 15 28.28 -10.11 -42.79
N LEU A 16 27.57 -11.19 -42.46
CA LEU A 16 26.98 -12.17 -43.38
C LEU A 16 25.83 -12.99 -42.76
N PHE A 17 24.92 -13.39 -43.66
CA PHE A 17 23.84 -14.39 -43.61
C PHE A 17 23.97 -15.58 -42.65
N ALA A 18 22.90 -15.85 -41.90
CA ALA A 18 22.44 -17.21 -41.58
C ALA A 18 20.90 -17.25 -41.58
N ALA A 19 20.34 -17.97 -42.54
CA ALA A 19 18.90 -18.19 -42.68
C ALA A 19 18.41 -19.16 -41.59
N ILE A 20 17.42 -18.72 -40.81
CA ILE A 20 16.62 -19.60 -39.95
C ILE A 20 15.18 -19.47 -40.43
N ALA A 21 14.70 -20.49 -41.16
CA ALA A 21 13.30 -20.65 -41.47
C ALA A 21 12.60 -21.24 -40.24
N VAL A 22 11.85 -20.42 -39.50
CA VAL A 22 10.81 -20.93 -38.59
C VAL A 22 9.47 -20.71 -39.26
N ALA A 23 8.92 -21.77 -39.83
CA ALA A 23 7.50 -21.84 -40.11
C ALA A 23 6.76 -21.93 -38.77
N GLY A 24 6.22 -20.81 -38.31
CA GLY A 24 5.31 -20.75 -37.15
C GLY A 24 4.06 -20.00 -37.56
N CYS A 25 3.07 -20.73 -38.09
CA CYS A 25 1.71 -20.23 -38.21
C CYS A 25 1.04 -20.27 -36.83
N GLY A 26 0.37 -19.18 -36.45
CA GLY A 26 -0.48 -19.14 -35.27
C GLY A 26 -0.87 -17.72 -34.93
N ALA A 27 -1.83 -17.17 -35.68
CA ALA A 27 -2.50 -15.92 -35.36
C ALA A 27 -3.35 -16.09 -34.10
N SER A 28 -3.20 -15.14 -33.17
CA SER A 28 -4.22 -14.70 -32.23
C SER A 28 -3.84 -13.30 -31.76
N ASP A 29 -4.42 -12.30 -32.40
CA ASP A 29 -4.62 -10.98 -31.82
C ASP A 29 -5.59 -11.12 -30.63
N ASP A 30 -5.07 -11.52 -29.47
CA ASP A 30 -5.80 -11.42 -28.22
C ASP A 30 -5.55 -10.03 -27.61
N ASP A 31 -6.18 -9.02 -28.23
CA ASP A 31 -6.57 -7.79 -27.54
C ASP A 31 -7.69 -8.16 -26.55
N SER A 32 -7.32 -8.90 -25.51
CA SER A 32 -8.14 -9.05 -24.32
C SER A 32 -7.73 -7.93 -23.37
N PRO A 33 -8.61 -6.95 -23.08
CA PRO A 33 -8.40 -6.06 -21.96
C PRO A 33 -8.16 -6.93 -20.72
N ALA A 34 -6.96 -6.86 -20.15
CA ALA A 34 -6.72 -7.46 -18.84
C ALA A 34 -7.82 -6.95 -17.91
N PRO A 35 -8.62 -7.82 -17.27
CA PRO A 35 -9.60 -7.37 -16.30
C PRO A 35 -8.84 -6.53 -15.27
N PRO A 36 -9.39 -5.37 -14.83
CA PRO A 36 -8.75 -4.60 -13.79
C PRO A 36 -8.50 -5.55 -12.62
N THR A 37 -7.23 -5.70 -12.23
CA THR A 37 -6.82 -6.42 -11.02
C THR A 37 -7.31 -5.64 -9.81
N SER A 38 -8.62 -5.66 -9.58
CA SER A 38 -9.21 -5.44 -8.27
C SER A 38 -8.94 -6.73 -7.49
N GLY A 39 -7.69 -6.90 -7.06
CA GLY A 39 -7.33 -7.98 -6.17
C GLY A 39 -7.91 -7.67 -4.81
N THR A 40 -8.95 -8.39 -4.38
CA THR A 40 -9.24 -8.49 -2.96
C THR A 40 -8.02 -9.13 -2.31
N ALA A 41 -7.25 -8.36 -1.55
CA ALA A 41 -6.16 -8.90 -0.76
C ALA A 41 -6.74 -9.90 0.25
N THR A 42 -6.06 -11.04 0.43
CA THR A 42 -6.45 -12.00 1.46
C THR A 42 -6.17 -11.37 2.82
N PRO A 43 -7.15 -11.33 3.74
CA PRO A 43 -6.91 -10.74 5.04
C PRO A 43 -5.75 -11.40 5.78
N SER A 44 -4.89 -10.58 6.39
CA SER A 44 -3.78 -11.03 7.22
C SER A 44 -4.20 -11.08 8.70
N THR A 45 -3.43 -11.79 9.54
CA THR A 45 -3.70 -11.95 10.98
C THR A 45 -2.65 -11.18 11.80
N PRO A 46 -2.95 -9.93 12.22
CA PRO A 46 -2.04 -9.10 13.00
C PRO A 46 -1.91 -9.62 14.44
N THR A 47 -0.78 -9.35 15.08
CA THR A 47 -0.49 -9.83 16.44
C THR A 47 -1.12 -8.92 17.49
N GLU A 48 -1.82 -9.49 18.47
CA GLU A 48 -2.28 -8.73 19.65
C GLU A 48 -1.07 -8.37 20.52
N ASN A 49 -0.90 -7.08 20.81
CA ASN A 49 0.09 -6.53 21.70
C ASN A 49 -0.59 -6.09 23.00
N ALA A 50 -0.11 -6.56 24.15
CA ALA A 50 -0.68 -6.23 25.46
C ALA A 50 -0.31 -4.81 25.94
N GLY A 51 -0.44 -3.80 25.07
CA GLY A 51 -0.25 -2.39 25.38
C GLY A 51 1.19 -1.88 25.38
N GLN A 52 2.15 -2.62 24.83
CA GLN A 52 3.58 -2.27 24.94
C GLN A 52 4.08 -1.29 23.87
N ASN A 53 3.35 -1.08 22.78
CA ASN A 53 3.75 -0.13 21.74
C ASN A 53 2.51 0.53 21.15
N GLN A 54 2.33 1.82 21.41
CA GLN A 54 1.38 2.64 20.68
C GLN A 54 2.18 3.61 19.82
N GLY A 55 1.98 3.55 18.51
CA GLY A 55 2.53 4.53 17.58
C GLY A 55 2.04 5.95 17.89
N ARG A 56 2.44 6.92 17.05
CA ARG A 56 1.88 8.28 17.15
C ARG A 56 0.37 8.23 16.92
N PRO A 57 -0.47 8.88 17.75
CA PRO A 57 -1.91 8.82 17.57
C PRO A 57 -2.33 9.54 16.29
N PHE A 58 -3.18 8.87 15.51
CA PHE A 58 -3.91 9.44 14.37
C PHE A 58 -5.39 9.55 14.72
N THR A 59 -6.05 10.53 14.09
CA THR A 59 -7.52 10.63 14.06
C THR A 59 -7.99 10.18 12.69
N ALA A 60 -9.09 9.41 12.65
CA ALA A 60 -9.70 9.00 11.40
C ALA A 60 -10.12 10.23 10.58
N ASP A 61 -9.73 10.24 9.30
CA ASP A 61 -9.99 11.31 8.34
C ASP A 61 -10.60 10.71 7.07
N PRO A 62 -11.94 10.69 6.94
CA PRO A 62 -12.60 10.13 5.77
C PRO A 62 -12.45 10.99 4.51
N THR A 63 -11.80 12.16 4.61
CA THR A 63 -11.62 13.11 3.50
C THR A 63 -10.29 12.93 2.77
N ILE A 64 -9.52 11.88 3.10
CA ILE A 64 -8.24 11.58 2.46
C ILE A 64 -8.36 11.46 0.93
N VAL A 65 -7.40 12.05 0.23
CA VAL A 65 -7.29 12.06 -1.23
C VAL A 65 -6.28 10.99 -1.65
N GLY A 66 -6.64 10.20 -2.67
CA GLY A 66 -5.80 9.08 -3.13
C GLY A 66 -5.71 7.96 -2.10
N ALA A 67 -6.84 7.66 -1.46
CA ALA A 67 -6.93 6.59 -0.47
C ALA A 67 -6.48 5.26 -1.08
N HIS A 68 -5.61 4.56 -0.36
CA HIS A 68 -5.18 3.20 -0.68
C HIS A 68 -5.06 2.39 0.61
N SER A 69 -5.35 1.10 0.53
CA SER A 69 -5.27 0.21 1.68
C SER A 69 -3.83 0.06 2.15
N ILE A 70 -3.62 0.07 3.46
CA ILE A 70 -2.32 -0.14 4.11
C ILE A 70 -2.43 -1.24 5.17
N PRO A 71 -1.41 -2.10 5.33
CA PRO A 71 -1.43 -3.14 6.34
C PRO A 71 -1.16 -2.57 7.73
N PHE A 72 -1.66 -3.27 8.75
CA PHE A 72 -1.22 -3.14 10.14
C PHE A 72 -0.81 -4.52 10.66
N THR A 73 0.28 -4.59 11.42
CA THR A 73 0.86 -5.88 11.85
C THR A 73 0.65 -6.15 13.33
N SER A 74 0.27 -5.14 14.11
CA SER A 74 -0.13 -5.30 15.51
C SER A 74 -1.38 -4.49 15.84
N TRP A 75 -2.06 -4.95 16.88
CA TRP A 75 -3.20 -4.24 17.47
C TRP A 75 -3.21 -4.44 18.98
N THR A 76 -3.87 -3.56 19.70
CA THR A 76 -4.00 -3.60 21.16
C THR A 76 -5.48 -3.52 21.52
N ARG A 77 -5.92 -4.30 22.51
CA ARG A 77 -7.23 -4.15 23.13
C ARG A 77 -7.25 -2.93 24.07
N ILE A 78 -8.16 -1.99 23.84
CA ILE A 78 -8.30 -0.77 24.66
C ILE A 78 -9.48 -0.92 25.64
N SER A 79 -10.61 -1.40 25.15
CA SER A 79 -11.79 -1.77 25.93
C SER A 79 -12.50 -2.94 25.24
N ASP A 80 -13.62 -3.41 25.80
CA ASP A 80 -14.40 -4.48 25.18
C ASP A 80 -14.87 -4.10 23.76
N ASP A 81 -15.15 -2.84 23.48
CA ASP A 81 -15.69 -2.33 22.22
C ASP A 81 -14.69 -1.44 21.45
N ARG A 82 -13.40 -1.52 21.76
CA ARG A 82 -12.38 -0.67 21.16
C ARG A 82 -11.03 -1.36 21.06
N ILE A 83 -10.42 -1.24 19.90
CA ILE A 83 -9.04 -1.63 19.66
C ILE A 83 -8.22 -0.42 19.18
N ALA A 84 -6.90 -0.52 19.28
CA ALA A 84 -5.97 0.35 18.57
C ALA A 84 -5.17 -0.49 17.58
N VAL A 85 -5.04 -0.06 16.34
CA VAL A 85 -4.22 -0.73 15.31
C VAL A 85 -2.95 0.07 15.06
N ASP A 86 -1.80 -0.60 14.96
CA ASP A 86 -0.50 0.04 14.74
C ASP A 86 0.02 -0.20 13.32
N PHE A 87 0.39 0.88 12.64
CA PHE A 87 0.71 0.88 11.21
C PHE A 87 1.88 1.82 10.89
N GLN A 88 2.35 1.78 9.65
CA GLN A 88 3.29 2.75 9.12
C GLN A 88 2.62 3.61 8.04
N THR A 89 2.80 4.93 8.12
CA THR A 89 2.30 5.87 7.12
C THR A 89 3.19 7.12 7.06
N GLY A 90 2.82 8.11 6.25
CA GLY A 90 3.51 9.41 6.22
C GLY A 90 3.25 10.26 7.46
N ALA A 91 3.88 11.44 7.51
CA ALA A 91 3.70 12.35 8.64
C ALA A 91 2.23 12.85 8.75
N PRO A 92 1.65 12.91 9.97
CA PRO A 92 0.21 13.20 10.20
C PRO A 92 -0.22 14.60 9.74
N GLU A 93 0.70 15.54 9.61
CA GLU A 93 0.45 16.87 9.02
C GLU A 93 0.16 16.82 7.52
N CYS A 94 0.50 15.73 6.84
CA CYS A 94 0.37 15.57 5.39
C CYS A 94 -0.49 14.38 4.98
N TYR A 95 -0.50 13.33 5.79
CA TYR A 95 -1.20 12.09 5.50
C TYR A 95 -2.26 11.83 6.55
N GLY A 96 -3.46 11.48 6.10
CA GLY A 96 -4.55 11.03 6.95
C GLY A 96 -4.68 9.51 6.86
N VAL A 97 -5.40 8.94 7.82
CA VAL A 97 -5.81 7.54 7.78
C VAL A 97 -7.30 7.45 8.05
N ASP A 98 -7.95 6.45 7.49
CA ASP A 98 -9.35 6.12 7.76
C ASP A 98 -9.48 4.61 7.91
N ALA A 99 -10.50 4.17 8.66
CA ALA A 99 -10.74 2.76 8.91
C ALA A 99 -12.19 2.38 8.62
N GLU A 100 -12.37 1.35 7.81
CA GLU A 100 -13.65 0.68 7.63
C GLU A 100 -13.64 -0.65 8.38
N VAL A 101 -14.72 -0.95 9.10
CA VAL A 101 -14.80 -2.13 9.96
C VAL A 101 -15.98 -3.02 9.54
N THR A 102 -15.65 -4.25 9.18
CA THR A 102 -16.63 -5.32 8.92
C THR A 102 -16.59 -6.31 10.08
N GLU A 103 -17.71 -6.42 10.80
CA GLU A 103 -17.83 -7.29 11.98
C GLU A 103 -18.75 -8.48 11.72
N THR A 104 -18.32 -9.64 12.23
CA THR A 104 -19.14 -10.84 12.34
C THR A 104 -19.15 -11.33 13.79
N SER A 105 -19.82 -12.46 14.05
CA SER A 105 -19.76 -13.13 15.35
C SER A 105 -18.38 -13.73 15.66
N LYS A 106 -17.48 -13.85 14.68
CA LYS A 106 -16.16 -14.49 14.83
C LYS A 106 -14.98 -13.59 14.51
N THR A 107 -15.19 -12.53 13.74
CA THR A 107 -14.11 -11.71 13.19
C THR A 107 -14.45 -10.23 13.24
N VAL A 108 -13.39 -9.43 13.35
CA VAL A 108 -13.37 -7.99 13.13
C VAL A 108 -12.35 -7.75 12.03
N VAL A 109 -12.80 -7.48 10.81
CA VAL A 109 -11.92 -7.15 9.69
C VAL A 109 -11.82 -5.63 9.61
N VAL A 110 -10.59 -5.11 9.73
CA VAL A 110 -10.30 -3.68 9.61
C VAL A 110 -9.61 -3.43 8.28
N GLU A 111 -10.24 -2.63 7.44
CA GLU A 111 -9.59 -2.04 6.27
C GLU A 111 -9.06 -0.66 6.65
N LEU A 112 -7.75 -0.58 6.83
CA LEU A 112 -7.05 0.68 7.08
C LEU A 112 -6.61 1.28 5.75
N ARG A 113 -6.93 2.56 5.53
CA ARG A 113 -6.56 3.30 4.32
C ARG A 113 -5.74 4.52 4.68
N SER A 114 -4.74 4.81 3.86
CA SER A 114 -3.94 6.03 3.96
C SER A 114 -4.09 6.86 2.70
N GLY A 115 -3.95 8.17 2.83
CA GLY A 115 -3.95 9.09 1.71
C GLY A 115 -3.44 10.46 2.12
N LYS A 116 -3.35 11.37 1.14
CA LYS A 116 -3.02 12.76 1.44
C LYS A 116 -4.21 13.40 2.16
N ARG A 117 -3.98 14.19 3.20
CA ARG A 117 -5.06 14.99 3.77
C ARG A 117 -5.57 15.99 2.74
N ALA A 118 -6.88 16.27 2.73
CA ALA A 118 -7.47 17.22 1.79
C ALA A 118 -6.83 18.62 1.89
N ASP A 119 -6.51 19.06 3.11
CA ASP A 119 -5.85 20.33 3.41
C ASP A 119 -4.33 20.35 3.09
N ALA A 120 -3.73 19.20 2.82
CA ALA A 120 -2.31 19.05 2.50
C ALA A 120 -2.01 18.85 1.00
N VAL A 121 -3.05 18.83 0.16
CA VAL A 121 -2.87 18.73 -1.30
C VAL A 121 -2.09 19.95 -1.82
N GLY A 122 -1.05 19.70 -2.62
CA GLY A 122 -0.19 20.74 -3.19
C GLY A 122 0.80 21.38 -2.19
N LYS A 123 0.85 20.93 -0.93
CA LYS A 123 1.83 21.39 0.05
C LYS A 123 3.13 20.57 -0.02
N MET A 124 4.21 21.17 0.46
CA MET A 124 5.48 20.46 0.65
C MET A 124 5.38 19.51 1.82
N CYS A 125 5.44 18.21 1.55
CA CYS A 125 5.41 17.14 2.54
C CYS A 125 6.76 16.43 2.61
N THR A 126 7.27 16.19 3.80
CA THR A 126 8.51 15.43 4.00
C THR A 126 8.29 13.95 3.72
N MET A 127 9.28 13.30 3.10
CA MET A 127 9.29 11.85 2.90
C MET A 127 9.81 11.14 4.16
N VAL A 128 8.97 11.07 5.20
CA VAL A 128 9.25 10.36 6.45
C VAL A 128 8.15 9.35 6.72
N ALA A 129 8.55 8.12 7.07
CA ALA A 129 7.65 7.10 7.58
C ALA A 129 7.50 7.24 9.09
N VAL A 130 6.26 7.26 9.55
CA VAL A 130 5.86 7.35 10.94
C VAL A 130 5.16 6.07 11.33
N PHE A 131 5.52 5.51 12.49
CA PHE A 131 4.73 4.50 13.16
C PHE A 131 3.54 5.18 13.83
N GLY A 132 2.34 4.90 13.34
CA GLY A 132 1.07 5.47 13.79
C GLY A 132 0.24 4.44 14.55
N THR A 133 -0.73 4.94 15.32
CA THR A 133 -1.79 4.14 15.92
C THR A 133 -3.13 4.82 15.71
N LEU A 134 -4.19 4.04 15.48
CA LEU A 134 -5.55 4.53 15.29
C LEU A 134 -6.48 3.71 16.19
N GLU A 135 -7.23 4.39 17.05
CA GLU A 135 -8.32 3.76 17.77
C GLU A 135 -9.49 3.48 16.83
N VAL A 136 -9.97 2.25 16.86
CA VAL A 136 -11.08 1.76 16.04
C VAL A 136 -12.20 1.33 16.98
N PRO A 137 -13.33 2.05 16.99
CA PRO A 137 -14.51 1.63 17.75
C PRO A 137 -15.18 0.44 17.05
N LEU A 138 -15.73 -0.48 17.86
CA LEU A 138 -16.46 -1.66 17.42
C LEU A 138 -17.95 -1.50 17.74
N LYS A 139 -18.81 -2.10 16.92
CA LYS A 139 -20.27 -2.12 17.10
C LYS A 139 -20.69 -3.09 18.20
N THR A 140 -19.92 -4.14 18.43
CA THR A 140 -20.17 -5.15 19.48
C THR A 140 -18.87 -5.40 20.26
N SER A 141 -18.97 -5.97 21.46
CA SER A 141 -17.79 -6.40 22.24
C SER A 141 -16.90 -7.36 21.45
N LEU A 142 -15.59 -7.14 21.49
CA LEU A 142 -14.56 -7.93 20.82
C LEU A 142 -14.57 -9.39 21.27
N GLY A 143 -14.63 -9.68 22.57
CA GLY A 143 -14.59 -11.05 23.09
C GLY A 143 -13.41 -11.84 22.52
N ASP A 144 -13.68 -13.06 22.05
CA ASP A 144 -12.71 -13.97 21.42
C ASP A 144 -12.64 -13.82 19.87
N ARG A 145 -13.22 -12.75 19.31
CA ARG A 145 -13.22 -12.54 17.85
C ARG A 145 -11.81 -12.26 17.35
N LEU A 146 -11.47 -12.80 16.19
CA LEU A 146 -10.20 -12.55 15.53
C LEU A 146 -10.20 -11.16 14.90
N VAL A 147 -9.16 -10.37 15.18
CA VAL A 147 -8.88 -9.13 14.47
C VAL A 147 -8.05 -9.45 13.22
N LEU A 148 -8.50 -8.96 12.06
CA LEU A 148 -7.87 -9.20 10.77
C LEU A 148 -7.61 -7.87 10.05
N SER A 149 -6.49 -7.78 9.33
CA SER A 149 -6.22 -6.67 8.38
C SER A 149 -6.74 -7.06 7.01
N ALA A 150 -7.50 -6.18 6.34
CA ALA A 150 -7.98 -6.43 4.98
C ALA A 150 -6.90 -6.30 3.90
N ALA A 151 -5.78 -5.63 4.22
CA ALA A 151 -4.61 -5.44 3.36
C ALA A 151 -3.53 -6.49 3.59
#